data_AF-A0A7S0QC92-F1
#
_entry.id   AF-A0A7S0QC92-F1
#
_cell.length_a   1.000
_cell.length_b   1.000
_cell.length_c   1.000
_cell.angle_alpha   90.00
_cell.angle_beta   90.00
_cell.angle_gamma   90.00
#
_symmetry.space_group_name_H-M   'P 1'
#
loop_
_entity.id
_entity.type
_entity.pdbx_description
1 polymer ?
#
loop_
_entity_poly.entity_id
_entity_poly.type
_entity_poly.pdbx_seq_one_letter_code
_entity_poly.pdbx_strand_id
1 'polypeptide(L)'
;MATVISEPQKGTVLNEDDQIKEAMKLSLAEFEPKNSAPSSNAAVLSSSYTGLSKEDEEIARAIEQSIAAANPKAEDEPSNPHQRKREAGLGVGLKNIGNTCYVNSLLQTYFSIPELRGAILKWDYTPWMNNQAAAEGSGGGVALVAALQQLFAEMMLSDRKYVDPSPVFRALKDLQGNPVTIGPQQDVSE
;
A
#
# COMPACT_ATOMS: atom_id res chain seq x y z
N MET A 1 -27.92 80.50 39.25
CA MET A 1 -28.59 79.38 38.56
C MET A 1 -27.52 78.41 38.11
N ALA A 2 -27.64 77.15 38.52
CA ALA A 2 -26.63 76.11 38.38
C ALA A 2 -26.86 75.27 37.11
N THR A 3 -25.83 74.49 36.75
CA THR A 3 -25.85 73.21 35.99
C THR A 3 -26.05 73.31 34.46
N VAL A 4 -25.40 72.54 33.57
CA VAL A 4 -24.50 71.37 33.60
C VAL A 4 -23.51 71.50 32.43
N ILE A 5 -22.24 71.15 32.63
CA ILE A 5 -21.20 70.96 31.61
C ILE A 5 -21.39 69.57 30.99
N SER A 6 -21.55 69.47 29.67
CA SER A 6 -21.66 68.19 28.95
C SER A 6 -20.28 67.53 28.76
N GLU A 7 -20.10 66.39 29.44
CA GLU A 7 -18.95 65.47 29.29
C GLU A 7 -19.06 64.59 28.03
N PRO A 8 -17.93 64.06 27.52
CA PRO A 8 -17.87 63.29 26.27
C PRO A 8 -18.40 61.86 26.43
N GLN A 9 -19.09 61.36 25.40
CA GLN A 9 -19.59 59.99 25.31
C GLN A 9 -18.41 58.99 25.24
N LYS A 10 -18.26 58.20 26.30
CA LYS A 10 -17.30 57.09 26.41
C LYS A 10 -17.81 55.92 25.56
N GLY A 11 -17.13 55.65 24.44
CA GLY A 11 -17.36 54.45 23.63
C GLY A 11 -17.15 53.20 24.47
N THR A 12 -18.17 52.36 24.53
CA THR A 12 -18.14 51.04 25.18
C THR A 12 -17.20 50.12 24.41
N VAL A 13 -16.01 49.91 24.95
CA VAL A 13 -15.09 48.85 24.53
C VAL A 13 -15.78 47.52 24.87
N LEU A 14 -16.20 46.78 23.85
CA LEU A 14 -16.69 45.41 24.02
C LEU A 14 -15.51 44.53 24.44
N ASN A 15 -15.61 43.91 25.60
CA ASN A 15 -14.55 43.08 26.19
C ASN A 15 -14.13 41.98 25.21
N GLU A 16 -12.81 41.78 25.08
CA GLU A 16 -12.20 40.80 24.17
C GLU A 16 -12.74 39.38 24.39
N ASP A 17 -13.10 39.06 25.62
CA ASP A 17 -13.73 37.78 25.99
C ASP A 17 -15.10 37.56 25.34
N ASP A 18 -15.87 38.61 25.09
CA ASP A 18 -17.18 38.51 24.44
C ASP A 18 -17.02 38.37 22.92
N GLN A 19 -16.00 39.00 22.34
CA GLN A 19 -15.63 38.83 20.93
C GLN A 19 -15.10 37.40 20.67
N ILE A 20 -14.30 36.86 21.59
CA ILE A 20 -13.78 35.49 21.49
C ILE A 20 -14.91 34.47 21.65
N LYS A 21 -15.86 34.70 22.55
CA LYS A 21 -17.04 33.82 22.71
C LYS A 21 -17.93 33.85 21.47
N GLU A 22 -18.11 35.01 20.85
CA GLU A 22 -18.91 35.15 19.63
C GLU A 22 -18.23 34.41 18.46
N ALA A 23 -16.91 34.57 18.31
CA ALA A 23 -16.13 33.86 17.30
C ALA A 23 -16.17 32.33 17.51
N MET A 24 -16.02 31.84 18.74
CA MET A 24 -16.12 30.40 19.03
C MET A 24 -17.51 29.84 18.74
N LYS A 25 -18.56 30.62 19.00
CA LYS A 25 -19.95 30.22 18.74
C LYS A 25 -20.25 30.17 17.24
N LEU A 26 -19.66 31.07 16.45
CA LEU A 26 -19.73 31.04 14.99
C LEU A 26 -19.05 29.78 14.43
N SER A 27 -17.83 29.48 14.90
CA SER A 27 -17.08 28.28 14.47
C SER A 27 -17.77 26.97 14.86
N LEU A 28 -18.51 26.95 15.98
CA LEU A 28 -19.25 25.75 16.42
C LEU A 28 -20.52 25.52 15.59
N ALA A 29 -21.19 26.59 15.15
CA ALA A 29 -22.38 26.51 14.32
C ALA A 29 -22.08 26.02 12.89
N GLU A 30 -20.85 26.23 12.41
CA GLU A 30 -20.37 25.73 11.12
C GLU A 30 -20.02 24.22 11.14
N PHE A 31 -19.97 23.61 12.33
CA PHE A 31 -19.48 22.23 12.51
C PHE A 31 -20.58 21.17 12.62
N GLU A 32 -21.85 21.47 12.31
CA GLU A 32 -22.86 20.41 12.24
C GLU A 32 -22.62 19.49 11.01
N PRO A 33 -22.34 18.19 11.22
CA PRO A 33 -21.98 17.30 10.13
C PRO A 33 -23.24 16.78 9.42
N LYS A 34 -23.42 17.14 8.14
CA LYS A 34 -24.33 16.41 7.26
C LYS A 34 -23.65 15.11 6.84
N ASN A 35 -24.12 13.99 7.40
CA ASN A 35 -23.75 12.62 7.05
C ASN A 35 -23.73 12.38 5.54
N SER A 36 -22.58 11.99 4.99
CA SER A 36 -22.46 10.84 4.06
C SER A 36 -20.98 10.51 3.79
N ALA A 37 -20.60 9.26 4.09
CA ALA A 37 -19.34 8.65 3.65
C ALA A 37 -19.34 8.43 2.12
N PRO A 38 -18.17 8.39 1.43
CA PRO A 38 -17.34 7.19 1.47
C PRO A 38 -15.81 7.40 1.50
N SER A 39 -15.18 6.32 1.98
CA SER A 39 -13.83 5.76 1.76
C SER A 39 -12.85 6.42 0.77
N SER A 40 -11.56 6.17 1.07
CA SER A 40 -10.31 6.33 0.31
C SER A 40 -9.59 7.67 0.46
N ASN A 41 -8.51 7.63 1.28
CA ASN A 41 -7.23 8.36 1.29
C ASN A 41 -7.04 9.76 0.64
N ALA A 42 -8.09 10.49 0.26
CA ALA A 42 -8.00 11.81 -0.38
C ALA A 42 -8.30 12.98 0.58
N ALA A 43 -8.73 12.70 1.81
CA ALA A 43 -9.33 13.70 2.69
C ALA A 43 -8.34 14.54 3.52
N VAL A 44 -7.02 14.45 3.30
CA VAL A 44 -6.04 15.22 4.10
C VAL A 44 -5.81 16.64 3.58
N LEU A 45 -6.35 17.04 2.42
CA LEU A 45 -6.02 18.33 1.80
C LEU A 45 -7.19 19.32 1.60
N SER A 46 -8.27 19.18 2.35
CA SER A 46 -9.30 20.23 2.42
C SER A 46 -9.18 21.08 3.68
N SER A 47 -7.96 21.44 4.08
CA SER A 47 -7.75 22.55 5.03
C SER A 47 -7.47 23.81 4.21
N SER A 48 -8.52 24.60 4.02
CA SER A 48 -8.52 26.05 3.75
C SER A 48 -7.14 26.70 3.45
N TYR A 49 -6.76 26.76 2.17
CA TYR A 49 -5.63 27.56 1.70
C TYR A 49 -6.12 28.95 1.26
N THR A 50 -6.45 29.81 2.21
CA THR A 50 -6.72 31.23 1.93
C THR A 50 -5.45 32.04 2.21
N GLY A 51 -4.62 32.26 1.18
CA GLY A 51 -3.51 33.23 1.20
C GLY A 51 -2.13 32.67 0.85
N LEU A 52 -1.97 32.04 -0.33
CA LEU A 52 -0.70 31.43 -0.72
C LEU A 52 0.27 32.42 -1.38
N SER A 53 1.55 32.29 -1.04
CA SER A 53 2.67 32.91 -1.74
C SER A 53 2.87 32.23 -3.10
N LYS A 54 3.53 32.89 -4.06
CA LYS A 54 3.74 32.33 -5.42
C LYS A 54 4.43 30.96 -5.39
N GLU A 55 5.29 30.75 -4.41
CA GLU A 55 6.02 29.51 -4.19
C GLU A 55 5.09 28.35 -3.81
N ASP A 56 4.04 28.61 -3.01
CA ASP A 56 3.10 27.57 -2.60
C ASP A 56 2.17 27.15 -3.75
N GLU A 57 1.81 28.07 -4.64
CA GLU A 57 1.10 27.74 -5.89
C GLU A 57 1.97 26.89 -6.82
N GLU A 58 3.27 27.16 -6.89
CA GLU A 58 4.22 26.36 -7.67
C GLU A 58 4.39 24.95 -7.08
N ILE A 59 4.46 24.83 -5.75
CA ILE A 59 4.50 23.54 -5.05
C ILE A 59 3.21 22.75 -5.30
N ALA A 60 2.05 23.37 -5.16
CA ALA A 60 0.77 22.72 -5.43
C ALA A 60 0.67 22.23 -6.88
N ARG A 61 1.06 23.07 -7.84
CA ARG A 61 1.10 22.70 -9.26
C ARG A 61 2.08 21.56 -9.54
N ALA A 62 3.24 21.55 -8.90
CA ALA A 62 4.22 20.47 -9.04
C ALA A 62 3.68 19.13 -8.50
N ILE A 63 2.95 19.15 -7.38
CA ILE A 63 2.30 17.96 -6.82
C ILE A 63 1.19 17.46 -7.77
N GLU A 64 0.34 18.36 -8.26
CA GLU A 64 -0.72 18.01 -9.22
C GLU A 64 -0.16 17.42 -10.51
N GLN A 65 0.92 18.01 -11.04
CA GLN A 65 1.61 17.49 -12.22
C GLN A 65 2.25 16.14 -11.95
N SER A 66 2.82 15.94 -10.76
CA SER A 66 3.38 14.65 -10.35
C SER A 66 2.30 13.57 -10.24
N ILE A 67 1.13 13.88 -9.67
CA ILE A 67 0.00 12.95 -9.56
C ILE A 67 -0.60 12.65 -10.95
N ALA A 68 -0.75 13.67 -11.80
CA ALA A 68 -1.28 13.50 -13.15
C ALA A 68 -0.32 12.74 -14.09
N ALA A 69 0.99 12.94 -13.92
CA ALA A 69 2.03 12.21 -14.65
C ALA A 69 2.30 10.82 -14.05
N ALA A 70 2.04 10.64 -12.75
CA ALA A 70 1.94 9.34 -12.10
C ALA A 70 0.66 8.67 -12.56
N ASN A 71 0.65 8.28 -13.83
CA ASN A 71 -0.33 7.40 -14.41
C ASN A 71 -0.49 6.19 -13.46
N PRO A 72 -1.60 6.08 -12.71
CA PRO A 72 -1.87 4.92 -11.88
C PRO A 72 -2.39 3.83 -12.80
N LYS A 73 -1.67 3.53 -13.89
CA LYS A 73 -1.74 2.21 -14.49
C LYS A 73 -1.08 1.30 -13.47
N ALA A 74 -1.88 0.84 -12.52
CA ALA A 74 -1.93 -0.60 -12.35
C ALA A 74 -1.92 -1.16 -13.77
N GLU A 75 -0.85 -1.83 -14.17
CA GLU A 75 -0.74 -2.41 -15.50
C GLU A 75 -1.98 -3.27 -15.72
N ASP A 76 -2.99 -2.73 -16.41
CA ASP A 76 -4.28 -3.40 -16.50
C ASP A 76 -4.04 -4.64 -17.35
N GLU A 77 -4.12 -5.79 -16.70
CA GLU A 77 -3.67 -7.05 -17.26
C GLU A 77 -4.46 -7.30 -18.56
N PRO A 78 -3.80 -7.49 -19.72
CA PRO A 78 -4.50 -7.54 -20.98
C PRO A 78 -5.56 -8.64 -20.95
N SER A 79 -6.83 -8.21 -21.10
CA SER A 79 -8.00 -9.09 -21.00
C SER A 79 -7.89 -10.28 -21.96
N ASN A 80 -7.31 -10.05 -23.14
CA ASN A 80 -7.09 -11.09 -24.15
C ASN A 80 -5.97 -12.06 -23.71
N PRO A 81 -6.28 -13.36 -23.47
CA PRO A 81 -5.30 -14.37 -23.06
C PRO A 81 -4.15 -14.58 -24.08
N HIS A 82 -4.40 -14.36 -25.37
CA HIS A 82 -3.37 -14.53 -26.41
C HIS A 82 -2.23 -13.53 -26.26
N GLN A 83 -2.50 -12.32 -25.73
CA GLN A 83 -1.47 -11.31 -25.49
C GLN A 83 -0.56 -11.67 -24.29
N ARG A 84 -1.01 -12.61 -23.44
CA ARG A 84 -0.29 -13.14 -22.28
C ARG A 84 0.46 -14.43 -22.59
N LYS A 85 0.39 -14.94 -23.83
CA LYS A 85 1.14 -16.12 -24.25
C LYS A 85 2.63 -15.79 -24.34
N ARG A 86 3.46 -16.67 -23.78
CA ARG A 86 4.92 -16.61 -23.80
C ARG A 86 5.46 -16.95 -25.18
N GLU A 87 6.49 -16.25 -25.60
CA GLU A 87 7.26 -16.60 -26.80
C GLU A 87 8.20 -17.78 -26.48
N ALA A 88 8.34 -18.71 -27.43
CA ALA A 88 9.19 -19.87 -27.25
C ALA A 88 10.65 -19.45 -26.99
N GLY A 89 11.29 -20.06 -25.98
CA GLY A 89 12.66 -19.77 -25.60
C GLY A 89 12.85 -18.65 -24.57
N LEU A 90 11.80 -17.88 -24.25
CA LEU A 90 11.85 -16.90 -23.16
C LEU A 90 11.52 -17.54 -21.80
N GLY A 91 12.14 -17.04 -20.73
CA GLY A 91 11.78 -17.41 -19.35
C GLY A 91 10.39 -16.93 -18.95
N VAL A 92 9.84 -17.51 -17.87
CA VAL A 92 8.56 -17.08 -17.27
C VAL A 92 8.85 -15.99 -16.23
N GLY A 93 8.15 -14.86 -16.33
CA GLY A 93 8.21 -13.77 -15.35
C GLY A 93 7.38 -14.05 -14.08
N LEU A 94 7.52 -13.18 -13.09
CA LEU A 94 6.68 -13.20 -11.88
C LEU A 94 5.87 -11.91 -11.81
N LYS A 95 4.57 -12.02 -11.54
CA LYS A 95 3.69 -10.86 -11.36
C LYS A 95 4.16 -10.07 -10.14
N ASN A 96 4.32 -8.76 -10.28
CA ASN A 96 4.57 -7.87 -9.14
C ASN A 96 3.24 -7.54 -8.47
N ILE A 97 3.10 -7.94 -7.22
CA ILE A 97 1.87 -7.82 -6.43
C ILE A 97 2.24 -6.97 -5.22
N GLY A 98 2.09 -5.65 -5.32
CA GLY A 98 2.31 -4.72 -4.20
C GLY A 98 3.76 -4.70 -3.68
N ASN A 99 4.67 -4.07 -4.43
CA ASN A 99 6.08 -3.87 -4.05
C ASN A 99 6.85 -5.16 -3.73
N THR A 100 6.52 -6.27 -4.38
CA THR A 100 7.14 -7.59 -4.16
C THR A 100 8.32 -7.87 -5.10
N CYS A 101 8.85 -6.86 -5.77
CA CYS A 101 9.96 -7.01 -6.72
C CYS A 101 11.25 -7.56 -6.07
N TYR A 102 11.48 -7.29 -4.79
CA TYR A 102 12.60 -7.80 -4.03
C TYR A 102 12.56 -9.34 -3.95
N VAL A 103 11.41 -9.91 -3.53
CA VAL A 103 11.22 -11.37 -3.52
C VAL A 103 11.19 -11.95 -4.93
N ASN A 104 10.56 -11.27 -5.90
CA ASN A 104 10.51 -11.78 -7.28
C ASN A 104 11.93 -11.94 -7.87
N SER A 105 12.82 -10.99 -7.61
CA SER A 105 14.23 -11.07 -8.04
C SER A 105 14.96 -12.23 -7.38
N LEU A 106 14.70 -12.46 -6.09
CA LEU A 106 15.26 -13.59 -5.35
C LEU A 106 14.75 -14.94 -5.88
N LEU A 107 13.45 -15.08 -6.11
CA LEU A 107 12.83 -16.29 -6.65
C LEU A 107 13.35 -16.63 -8.05
N GLN A 108 13.51 -15.63 -8.91
CA GLN A 108 14.13 -15.80 -10.24
C GLN A 108 15.59 -16.27 -10.12
N THR A 109 16.34 -15.71 -9.16
CA THR A 109 17.72 -16.12 -8.88
C THR A 109 17.77 -17.58 -8.42
N TYR A 110 16.93 -17.98 -7.48
CA TYR A 110 16.86 -19.37 -7.00
C TYR A 110 16.44 -20.36 -8.09
N PHE A 111 15.47 -19.98 -8.92
CA PHE A 111 15.03 -20.82 -10.04
C PHE A 111 16.13 -21.05 -11.09
N SER A 112 17.05 -20.10 -11.24
CA SER A 112 18.16 -20.18 -12.18
C SER A 112 19.21 -21.23 -11.80
N ILE A 113 19.27 -21.63 -10.52
CA ILE A 113 20.20 -22.63 -9.97
C ILE A 113 19.62 -24.04 -10.22
N PRO A 114 20.17 -24.85 -11.13
CA PRO A 114 19.58 -26.14 -11.52
C PRO A 114 19.49 -27.15 -10.38
N GLU A 115 20.48 -27.18 -9.50
CA GLU A 115 20.56 -28.09 -8.36
C GLU A 115 19.45 -27.78 -7.34
N LEU A 116 19.29 -26.49 -7.00
CA LEU A 116 18.24 -26.03 -6.09
C LEU A 116 16.86 -26.27 -6.67
N ARG A 117 16.65 -25.89 -7.93
CA ARG A 117 15.40 -26.15 -8.65
C ARG A 117 15.07 -27.64 -8.67
N GLY A 118 16.05 -28.49 -8.98
CA GLY A 118 15.89 -29.94 -8.99
C GLY A 118 15.56 -30.51 -7.62
N ALA A 119 16.18 -29.99 -6.56
CA ALA A 119 15.92 -30.41 -5.19
C ALA A 119 14.49 -30.07 -4.75
N ILE A 120 14.04 -28.83 -5.00
CA ILE A 120 12.67 -28.38 -4.69
C ILE A 120 11.64 -29.21 -5.46
N LEU A 121 11.85 -29.44 -6.75
CA LEU A 121 10.90 -30.19 -7.58
C LEU A 121 10.78 -31.66 -7.21
N LYS A 122 11.85 -32.27 -6.71
CA LYS A 122 11.89 -33.69 -6.29
C LYS A 122 11.58 -33.89 -4.81
N TRP A 123 11.31 -32.83 -4.07
CA TRP A 123 11.08 -32.93 -2.64
C TRP A 123 9.80 -33.73 -2.36
N ASP A 124 9.93 -34.73 -1.47
CA ASP A 124 8.84 -35.59 -1.04
C ASP A 124 8.35 -35.14 0.34
N TYR A 125 7.13 -34.64 0.39
CA TYR A 125 6.49 -34.15 1.61
C TYR A 125 5.61 -35.21 2.30
N THR A 126 5.49 -36.42 1.72
CA THR A 126 4.70 -37.53 2.31
C THR A 126 5.10 -37.90 3.74
N PRO A 127 6.38 -37.85 4.16
CA PRO A 127 6.75 -38.18 5.54
C PRO A 127 6.17 -37.18 6.56
N TRP A 128 5.99 -35.93 6.17
CA TRP A 128 5.40 -34.88 7.03
C TRP A 128 3.88 -34.91 7.06
N MET A 129 3.22 -35.37 5.99
CA MET A 129 1.76 -35.55 5.98
C MET A 129 1.32 -36.69 6.91
N ASN A 130 2.11 -37.76 6.97
CA ASN A 130 1.76 -38.96 7.72
C ASN A 130 2.10 -38.88 9.21
N ASN A 131 2.78 -37.82 9.66
CA ASN A 131 3.20 -37.66 11.05
C ASN A 131 2.66 -36.36 11.67
N GLN A 132 1.54 -36.49 12.37
CA GLN A 132 0.82 -35.38 12.99
C GLN A 132 1.67 -34.61 14.02
N ALA A 133 2.62 -35.28 14.69
CA ALA A 133 3.54 -34.65 15.64
C ALA A 133 4.63 -33.78 14.97
N ALA A 134 4.97 -34.05 13.71
CA ALA A 134 5.89 -33.20 12.94
C ALA A 134 5.20 -31.92 12.44
N ALA A 135 3.89 -31.97 12.21
CA ALA A 135 3.10 -30.86 11.66
C ALA A 135 3.02 -29.65 12.62
N GLU A 136 3.02 -29.87 13.94
CA GLU A 136 2.83 -28.82 14.95
C GLU A 136 4.00 -27.82 15.07
N GLY A 137 5.20 -28.16 14.57
CA GLY A 137 6.37 -27.27 14.59
C GLY A 137 6.97 -26.92 13.22
N SER A 138 6.71 -27.75 12.19
CA SER A 138 7.35 -27.62 10.87
C SER A 138 6.39 -27.28 9.72
N GLY A 139 5.09 -27.13 10.00
CA GLY A 139 4.06 -26.91 8.97
C GLY A 139 4.29 -25.68 8.09
N GLY A 140 4.94 -24.62 8.62
CA GLY A 140 5.28 -23.43 7.84
C GLY A 140 6.34 -23.70 6.76
N GLY A 141 7.42 -24.40 7.12
CA GLY A 141 8.47 -24.75 6.16
C GLY A 141 7.97 -25.73 5.10
N VAL A 142 7.17 -26.71 5.51
CA VAL A 142 6.54 -27.67 4.58
C VAL A 142 5.63 -26.96 3.58
N ALA A 143 4.77 -26.05 4.05
CA ALA A 143 3.90 -25.26 3.20
C ALA A 143 4.70 -24.35 2.23
N LEU A 144 5.81 -23.77 2.69
CA LEU A 144 6.66 -22.94 1.85
C LEU A 144 7.32 -23.74 0.73
N VAL A 145 7.92 -24.90 1.04
CA VAL A 145 8.55 -25.74 0.01
C VAL A 145 7.51 -26.28 -0.97
N ALA A 146 6.31 -26.65 -0.50
CA ALA A 146 5.21 -27.04 -1.40
C ALA A 146 4.78 -25.89 -2.33
N ALA A 147 4.67 -24.66 -1.81
CA ALA A 147 4.35 -23.49 -2.62
C ALA A 147 5.45 -23.17 -3.64
N LEU A 148 6.73 -23.32 -3.26
CA LEU A 148 7.88 -23.18 -4.17
C LEU A 148 7.89 -24.27 -5.25
N GLN A 149 7.57 -25.52 -4.89
CA GLN A 149 7.47 -26.62 -5.83
C GLN A 149 6.41 -26.35 -6.90
N GLN A 150 5.23 -25.86 -6.49
CA GLN A 150 4.18 -25.45 -7.43
C GLN A 150 4.67 -24.29 -8.32
N LEU A 151 5.25 -23.24 -7.75
CA LEU A 151 5.73 -22.09 -8.52
C LEU A 151 6.79 -22.50 -9.55
N PHE A 152 7.76 -23.33 -9.16
CA PHE A 152 8.84 -23.77 -10.05
C PHE A 152 8.31 -24.67 -11.17
N ALA A 153 7.33 -25.52 -10.88
CA ALA A 153 6.65 -26.30 -11.91
C ALA A 153 5.92 -25.39 -12.90
N GLU A 154 5.21 -24.37 -12.43
CA GLU A 154 4.56 -23.37 -13.29
C GLU A 154 5.58 -22.60 -14.13
N MET A 155 6.69 -22.15 -13.54
CA MET A 155 7.76 -21.45 -14.28
C MET A 155 8.42 -22.33 -15.35
N MET A 156 8.49 -23.65 -15.14
CA MET A 156 9.02 -24.58 -16.14
C MET A 156 8.03 -24.89 -17.26
N LEU A 157 6.75 -25.10 -16.92
CA LEU A 157 5.77 -25.72 -17.81
C LEU A 157 4.75 -24.74 -18.40
N SER A 158 4.63 -23.53 -17.88
CA SER A 158 3.59 -22.58 -18.29
C SER A 158 3.85 -21.97 -19.66
N ASP A 159 2.80 -21.82 -20.46
CA ASP A 159 2.80 -21.04 -21.70
C ASP A 159 2.51 -19.55 -21.47
N ARG A 160 2.42 -19.09 -20.20
CA ARG A 160 2.16 -17.69 -19.86
C ARG A 160 3.44 -16.89 -19.73
N LYS A 161 3.41 -15.61 -20.10
CA LYS A 161 4.54 -14.67 -19.95
C LYS A 161 4.99 -14.53 -18.50
N TYR A 162 4.06 -14.64 -17.56
CA TYR A 162 4.33 -14.56 -16.13
C TYR A 162 3.36 -15.44 -15.34
N VAL A 163 3.74 -15.77 -14.10
CA VAL A 163 2.94 -16.52 -13.12
C VAL A 163 2.75 -15.71 -11.85
N ASP A 164 1.75 -16.07 -11.05
CA ASP A 164 1.40 -15.39 -9.81
C ASP A 164 2.08 -16.06 -8.61
N PRO A 165 3.05 -15.39 -7.94
CA PRO A 165 3.76 -15.95 -6.79
C PRO A 165 2.97 -15.89 -5.47
N SER A 166 1.71 -15.42 -5.45
CA SER A 166 0.90 -15.29 -4.23
C SER A 166 0.88 -16.52 -3.31
N PRO A 167 0.85 -17.78 -3.80
CA PRO A 167 0.92 -18.95 -2.92
C PRO A 167 2.20 -18.98 -2.06
N VAL A 168 3.34 -18.55 -2.61
CA VAL A 168 4.60 -18.48 -1.87
C VAL A 168 4.52 -17.43 -0.78
N PHE A 169 3.99 -16.23 -1.07
CA PHE A 169 3.83 -15.18 -0.07
C PHE A 169 2.90 -15.57 1.08
N ARG A 170 1.85 -16.36 0.82
CA ARG A 170 0.96 -16.87 1.88
C ARG A 170 1.65 -17.87 2.81
N ALA A 171 2.64 -18.60 2.29
CA ALA A 171 3.41 -19.57 3.06
C ALA A 171 4.66 -18.95 3.73
N LEU A 172 5.10 -17.79 3.25
CA LEU A 172 6.28 -17.10 3.74
C LEU A 172 6.00 -16.45 5.11
N LYS A 173 6.93 -16.67 6.03
CA LYS A 173 6.89 -16.11 7.39
C LYS A 173 8.18 -15.34 7.67
N ASP A 174 8.09 -14.30 8.48
CA ASP A 174 9.23 -13.54 8.99
C ASP A 174 10.02 -14.34 10.04
N LEU A 175 11.13 -13.77 10.52
CA LEU A 175 12.00 -14.37 11.55
C LEU A 175 11.26 -14.61 12.89
N GLN A 176 10.15 -13.91 13.11
CA GLN A 176 9.30 -14.02 14.29
C GLN A 176 8.13 -14.99 14.08
N GLY A 177 8.01 -15.58 12.88
CA GLY A 177 6.98 -16.55 12.52
C GLY A 177 5.65 -15.94 12.05
N ASN A 178 5.56 -14.62 11.86
CA ASN A 178 4.36 -13.96 11.34
C ASN A 178 4.33 -14.01 9.81
N PRO A 179 3.15 -14.01 9.17
CA PRO A 179 3.04 -13.91 7.72
C PRO A 179 3.70 -12.63 7.19
N VAL A 180 4.43 -12.74 6.07
CA VAL A 180 5.02 -11.57 5.41
C VAL A 180 3.91 -10.67 4.85
N THR A 181 3.98 -9.37 5.15
CA THR A 181 2.99 -8.39 4.69
C THR A 181 3.37 -7.89 3.30
N ILE A 182 2.48 -8.08 2.32
CA ILE A 182 2.61 -7.52 0.97
C ILE A 182 2.21 -6.04 1.01
N GLY A 183 3.01 -5.15 0.42
CA GLY A 183 2.70 -3.72 0.34
C GLY A 183 3.88 -2.80 0.64
N PRO A 184 4.51 -2.86 1.83
CA PRO A 184 5.72 -2.09 2.09
C PRO A 184 6.88 -2.55 1.20
N GLN A 185 7.74 -1.62 0.81
CA GLN A 185 9.01 -1.96 0.18
C GLN A 185 9.95 -2.53 1.24
N GLN A 186 10.67 -3.59 0.90
CA GLN A 186 11.60 -4.29 1.79
C GLN A 186 12.93 -4.53 1.05
N ASP A 187 14.01 -4.71 1.80
CA ASP A 187 15.28 -5.14 1.22
C ASP A 187 15.23 -6.65 0.91
N VAL A 188 15.99 -7.10 -0.07
CA VAL A 188 16.19 -8.53 -0.36
C VAL A 188 16.90 -9.25 0.80
N SER A 189 17.68 -8.52 1.61
CA SER A 189 18.44 -9.10 2.72
C SER A 189 17.66 -9.34 4.02
N GLU A 190 16.45 -8.80 4.14
CA GLU A 190 15.57 -8.96 5.33
C GLU A 190 14.86 -10.33 5.36
#